data_AF-Q2KAX4-F1
#
_entry.id   AF-Q2KAX4-F1
#
_cell.length_a   1.000
_cell.length_b   1.000
_cell.length_c   1.000
_cell.angle_alpha   90.00
_cell.angle_beta   90.00
_cell.angle_gamma   90.00
#
_symmetry.space_group_name_H-M   'P 1'
#
loop_
_entity.id
_entity.type
_entity.pdbx_description
1 polymer ?
#
loop_
_entity_poly.entity_id
_entity_poly.type
_entity_poly.pdbx_seq_one_letter_code
_entity_poly.pdbx_strand_id
1 'polypeptide(L)'
;MVPDQNSPPLSTLQELKRLIASRRLVFPVGLERVAREILETPDITAFESAAAVARRCRVSPTTVHRLVRHIGFQTFGEFRAMIREHLRSTAANHR
;
A
#
# COMPACT_ATOMS: atom_id res chain seq x y z
N MET A 1 21.89 -2.70 -16.75
CA MET A 1 20.56 -3.34 -16.64
C MET A 1 19.74 -2.52 -15.66
N VAL A 2 19.01 -1.52 -16.16
CA VAL A 2 18.12 -0.65 -15.37
C VAL A 2 16.75 -0.73 -16.04
N PRO A 3 15.69 -1.24 -15.39
CA PRO A 3 14.36 -1.11 -15.97
C PRO A 3 13.88 0.34 -15.81
N ASP A 4 13.84 1.02 -16.95
CA ASP A 4 12.97 2.10 -17.42
C ASP A 4 11.65 2.24 -16.60
N GLN A 5 11.40 3.28 -15.79
CA GLN A 5 11.04 4.70 -16.07
C GLN A 5 9.78 4.94 -16.94
N ASN A 6 8.88 3.97 -17.04
CA ASN A 6 7.48 4.26 -17.40
C ASN A 6 6.63 4.24 -16.13
N SER A 7 6.36 5.40 -15.51
CA SER A 7 5.51 5.51 -14.31
C SER A 7 4.06 5.77 -14.74
N PRO A 8 3.14 4.78 -14.68
CA PRO A 8 1.71 5.04 -14.70
C PRO A 8 1.30 5.65 -13.34
N PRO A 9 0.04 6.08 -13.14
CA PRO A 9 -0.48 6.44 -11.82
C PRO A 9 -0.10 5.37 -10.79
N LEU A 10 0.00 5.68 -9.50
CA LEU A 10 0.37 4.75 -8.41
C LEU A 10 -0.39 3.40 -8.50
N SER A 11 0.13 2.46 -9.28
CA SER A 11 -0.61 1.27 -9.69
C SER A 11 -0.04 0.01 -9.08
N THR A 12 1.11 0.11 -8.39
CA THR A 12 1.80 -1.05 -7.82
C THR A 12 2.46 -0.74 -6.48
N LEU A 13 2.59 -1.77 -5.64
CA LEU A 13 3.28 -1.69 -4.35
C LEU A 13 4.78 -1.37 -4.51
N GLN A 14 5.38 -1.77 -5.65
CA GLN A 14 6.77 -1.48 -5.97
C GLN A 14 7.02 0.02 -6.14
N GLU A 15 6.12 0.73 -6.83
CA GLU A 15 6.26 2.18 -6.96
C GLU A 15 6.03 2.89 -5.63
N LEU A 16 5.07 2.41 -4.82
CA LEU A 16 4.89 2.92 -3.45
C LEU A 16 6.19 2.79 -2.64
N LYS A 17 6.85 1.62 -2.68
CA LYS A 17 8.16 1.39 -2.05
C LYS A 17 9.22 2.35 -2.60
N ARG A 18 9.26 2.56 -3.92
CA ARG A 18 10.22 3.46 -4.58
C ARG A 18 10.04 4.92 -4.16
N LEU A 19 8.80 5.38 -4.01
CA LEU A 19 8.50 6.75 -3.57
C LEU A 19 8.86 6.98 -2.10
N ILE A 20 8.66 5.98 -1.25
CA ILE A 20 9.10 6.01 0.16
C ILE A 20 10.63 6.02 0.23
N ALA A 21 11.31 5.14 -0.50
CA ALA A 21 12.77 5.07 -0.55
C ALA A 21 13.40 6.36 -1.09
N SER A 22 12.77 6.98 -2.10
CA SER A 22 13.18 8.27 -2.67
C SER A 22 12.82 9.48 -1.78
N ARG A 23 12.25 9.26 -0.58
CA ARG A 23 11.71 10.30 0.32
C ARG A 23 10.70 11.26 -0.33
N ARG A 24 10.10 10.89 -1.46
CA ARG A 24 9.04 11.65 -2.14
C ARG A 24 7.69 11.47 -1.45
N LEU A 25 7.52 10.36 -0.73
CA LEU A 25 6.36 10.10 0.11
C LEU A 25 6.80 9.91 1.56
N VAL A 26 6.46 10.88 2.40
CA VAL A 26 6.73 10.83 3.85
C VAL A 26 5.41 10.65 4.58
N PHE A 27 5.38 9.73 5.53
CA PHE A 27 4.21 9.50 6.37
C PHE A 27 4.36 10.26 7.69
N PRO A 28 3.32 10.96 8.15
CA PRO A 28 3.27 11.42 9.53
C PRO A 28 3.23 10.21 10.49
N VAL A 29 3.72 10.38 11.72
CA VAL A 29 3.91 9.32 12.73
C VAL A 29 2.71 8.36 12.87
N GLY A 30 1.48 8.89 12.81
CA GLY A 30 0.26 8.08 12.91
C GLY A 30 -0.06 7.22 11.68
N LEU A 31 0.42 7.60 10.50
CA LEU A 31 0.21 6.86 9.24
C LEU A 31 1.36 5.89 8.96
N GLU A 32 2.56 6.17 9.48
CA GLU A 32 3.73 5.32 9.27
C GLU A 32 3.51 3.89 9.77
N ARG A 33 2.86 3.73 10.93
CA ARG A 33 2.54 2.40 11.48
C ARG A 33 1.70 1.58 10.51
N VAL A 34 0.64 2.19 9.95
CA VAL A 34 -0.25 1.52 9.00
C VAL A 34 0.50 1.21 7.71
N ALA A 35 1.29 2.16 7.21
CA ALA A 35 2.10 1.96 6.00
C ALA A 35 3.10 0.80 6.17
N ARG A 36 3.76 0.72 7.32
CA ARG A 36 4.70 -0.36 7.65
C ARG A 36 4.03 -1.73 7.65
N GLU A 37 2.91 -1.87 8.34
CA GLU A 37 2.15 -3.12 8.39
C GLU A 37 1.71 -3.58 7.00
N ILE A 38 1.30 -2.66 6.12
CA ILE A 38 0.92 -3.00 4.74
C ILE A 38 2.13 -3.46 3.91
N LEU A 39 3.31 -2.86 4.13
CA LEU A 39 4.53 -3.22 3.43
C LEU A 39 5.12 -4.55 3.90
N GLU A 40 4.99 -4.84 5.19
CA GLU A 40 5.45 -6.08 5.82
C GLU A 40 4.49 -7.24 5.55
N THR A 41 3.17 -7.00 5.58
CA THR A 41 2.15 -8.04 5.38
C THR A 41 1.04 -7.58 4.42
N PRO A 42 1.32 -7.49 3.11
CA PRO A 42 0.36 -7.06 2.11
C PRO A 42 -0.89 -7.95 2.02
N ASP A 43 -0.78 -9.24 2.37
CA ASP A 43 -1.88 -10.20 2.39
C ASP A 43 -3.06 -9.76 3.26
N ILE A 44 -2.76 -9.21 4.44
CA ILE A 44 -3.81 -8.73 5.36
C ILE A 44 -4.61 -7.63 4.66
N THR A 45 -3.93 -6.70 3.99
CA THR A 45 -4.61 -5.60 3.28
C THR A 45 -5.40 -6.11 2.07
N ALA A 46 -4.92 -7.16 1.40
CA ALA A 46 -5.58 -7.79 0.28
C ALA A 46 -6.83 -8.59 0.67
N PHE A 47 -6.84 -9.25 1.83
CA PHE A 47 -7.90 -10.19 2.23
C PHE A 47 -8.85 -9.64 3.32
N GLU A 48 -8.42 -8.65 4.09
CA GLU A 48 -9.23 -8.04 5.15
C GLU A 48 -9.96 -6.75 4.72
N SER A 49 -10.89 -6.30 5.56
CA SER A 49 -11.56 -5.01 5.43
C SER A 49 -10.73 -3.87 6.03
N ALA A 50 -11.03 -2.61 5.65
CA ALA A 50 -10.37 -1.43 6.24
C ALA A 50 -10.47 -1.39 7.76
N ALA A 51 -11.62 -1.80 8.33
CA ALA A 51 -11.83 -1.86 9.76
C ALA A 51 -10.99 -2.95 10.45
N ALA A 52 -10.87 -4.13 9.83
CA ALA A 52 -10.03 -5.20 10.35
C ALA A 52 -8.54 -4.84 10.29
N VAL A 53 -8.08 -4.23 9.18
CA VAL A 53 -6.72 -3.68 9.06
C VAL A 53 -6.46 -2.63 10.13
N ALA A 54 -7.40 -1.70 10.34
CA ALA A 54 -7.29 -0.67 11.37
C ALA A 54 -7.13 -1.27 12.77
N ARG A 55 -7.98 -2.25 13.12
CA ARG A 55 -7.90 -2.96 14.41
C ARG A 55 -6.54 -3.63 14.61
N ARG A 56 -6.00 -4.27 13.58
CA ARG A 56 -4.70 -4.96 13.63
C ARG A 56 -3.54 -3.98 13.81
N CYS A 57 -3.60 -2.85 13.10
CA CYS A 57 -2.67 -1.74 13.23
C CYS A 57 -2.87 -0.92 14.54
N ARG A 58 -3.88 -1.25 15.36
CA ARG A 58 -4.30 -0.49 16.55
C ARG A 58 -4.56 1.00 16.25
N VAL A 59 -5.16 1.28 15.10
CA VAL A 59 -5.57 2.63 14.70
C VAL A 59 -7.07 2.66 14.42
N SER A 60 -7.61 3.86 14.25
CA SER A 60 -8.99 4.05 13.80
C SER A 60 -9.14 3.74 12.31
N PRO A 61 -10.33 3.29 11.84
CA PRO A 61 -10.60 3.14 10.41
C PRO A 61 -10.38 4.45 9.64
N THR A 62 -10.67 5.61 10.23
CA THR A 62 -10.42 6.91 9.59
C THR A 62 -8.93 7.15 9.33
N THR A 63 -8.03 6.65 10.19
CA THR A 63 -6.58 6.67 9.95
C THR A 63 -6.21 5.88 8.69
N VAL A 64 -6.83 4.71 8.46
CA VAL A 64 -6.59 3.91 7.24
C VAL A 64 -7.08 4.65 6.00
N HIS A 65 -8.27 5.25 6.05
CA HIS A 65 -8.77 6.08 4.94
C HIS A 65 -7.89 7.30 4.68
N ARG A 66 -7.34 7.93 5.72
CA ARG A 66 -6.37 9.03 5.58
C ARG A 66 -5.08 8.57 4.92
N LEU A 67 -4.58 7.38 5.25
CA LEU A 67 -3.42 6.80 4.57
C LEU A 67 -3.70 6.61 3.07
N VAL A 68 -4.83 5.98 2.73
CA VAL A 68 -5.24 5.73 1.35
C VAL A 68 -5.27 7.02 0.54
N ARG A 69 -5.88 8.08 1.08
CA ARG A 69 -5.90 9.41 0.46
C ARG A 69 -4.52 10.07 0.39
N HIS A 70 -3.70 9.90 1.42
CA HIS A 70 -2.33 10.42 1.48
C HIS A 70 -1.44 9.78 0.41
N ILE A 71 -1.65 8.50 0.15
CA ILE A 71 -0.95 7.79 -0.93
C ILE A 71 -1.48 8.25 -2.30
N GLY A 72 -2.76 8.64 -2.41
CA GLY A 72 -3.33 9.15 -3.66
C GLY A 72 -4.50 8.34 -4.20
N PHE A 73 -5.03 7.40 -3.41
CA PHE A 73 -6.23 6.63 -3.72
C PHE A 73 -7.47 7.31 -3.14
N GLN A 74 -8.61 7.17 -3.82
CA GLN A 74 -9.87 7.77 -3.36
C GLN A 74 -10.54 6.87 -2.32
N THR A 75 -10.43 5.54 -2.50
CA THR A 75 -11.07 4.54 -1.63
C THR A 75 -10.12 3.43 -1.21
N PHE A 76 -10.40 2.81 -0.06
CA PHE A 76 -9.68 1.62 0.39
C PHE A 76 -9.85 0.44 -0.58
N GLY A 77 -10.97 0.39 -1.32
CA GLY A 77 -11.21 -0.64 -2.33
C GLY A 77 -10.22 -0.56 -3.49
N GLU A 78 -9.95 0.63 -4.02
CA GLU A 78 -8.94 0.86 -5.06
C GLU A 78 -7.55 0.45 -4.56
N PHE A 79 -7.19 0.88 -3.35
CA PHE A 79 -5.92 0.51 -2.73
C PHE A 79 -5.78 -1.00 -2.56
N ARG A 80 -6.83 -1.67 -2.06
CA ARG A 80 -6.88 -3.13 -1.90
C ARG A 80 -6.75 -3.87 -3.22
N ALA A 81 -7.37 -3.37 -4.30
CA ALA A 81 -7.25 -3.95 -5.63
C ALA A 81 -5.80 -3.90 -6.14
N MET A 82 -5.11 -2.77 -5.92
CA MET A 82 -3.69 -2.64 -6.26
C MET A 82 -2.82 -3.64 -5.48
N ILE A 83 -3.04 -3.80 -4.17
CA ILE A 83 -2.28 -4.77 -3.36
C ILE A 83 -2.53 -6.21 -3.84
N ARG A 84 -3.77 -6.56 -4.17
CA ARG A 84 -4.12 -7.88 -4.73
C ARG A 84 -3.43 -8.15 -6.06
N GLU A 85 -3.38 -7.16 -6.94
CA GLU A 85 -2.68 -7.29 -8.21
C GLU A 85 -1.18 -7.51 -8.01
N HIS A 86 -0.57 -6.77 -7.07
CA HIS A 86 0.83 -6.98 -6.73
C HIS A 86 1.10 -8.41 -6.23
N LEU A 87 0.27 -8.92 -5.30
CA LEU A 87 0.40 -10.30 -4.82
C LEU A 87 0.28 -11.32 -5.95
N ARG A 88 -0.65 -11.09 -6.90
CA ARG A 88 -0.79 -11.92 -8.10
C ARG A 88 0.46 -11.88 -8.97
N SER A 89 1.00 -10.70 -9.27
CA SER A 89 2.22 -10.56 -10.07
C SER A 89 3.43 -11.21 -9.39
N THR A 90 3.58 -11.05 -8.07
CA THR A 90 4.67 -11.68 -7.31
C THR A 90 4.54 -13.20 -7.30
N ALA A 91 3.33 -13.73 -7.13
CA ALA A 91 3.08 -15.18 -7.19
C ALA A 91 3.33 -15.76 -8.59
N ALA A 92 2.96 -15.02 -9.65
CA ALA A 92 3.20 -15.41 -11.04
C ALA A 92 4.71 -15.44 -11.39
N ASN A 93 5.51 -14.56 -10.77
CA ASN A 93 6.94 -14.45 -11.02
C ASN A 93 7.80 -15.45 -10.20
N HIS A 94 7.17 -16.30 -9.39
CA HIS A 94 7.81 -17.40 -8.65
C HIS A 94 7.52 -18.79 -9.26
N ARG A 95 7.10 -18.84 -10.53
CA ARG A 95 6.86 -20.08 -11.28
C ARG A 95 7.95 -20.36 -12.30
#